data_AF-A0A2V5R0K3-F1
#
_entry.id   AF-A0A2V5R0K3-F1
#
_cell.length_a   1.000
_cell.length_b   1.000
_cell.length_c   1.000
_cell.angle_alpha   90.00
_cell.angle_beta   90.00
_cell.angle_gamma   90.00
#
_symmetry.space_group_name_H-M   'P 1'
#
loop_
_entity.id
_entity.type
_entity.pdbx_description
1 polymer ?
#
loop_
_entity_poly.entity_id
_entity_poly.type
_entity_poly.pdbx_seq_one_letter_code
_entity_poly.pdbx_strand_id
1 'polypeptide(L)'
;MPKKTRQKKQVTPERLMELSFAYAPPLIISAAAGNKVFDALENSAKTAEEVAKQTGASPRALRILMNALVGLDLLKKDRRGRY
;
A
#
# COMPACT_ATOMS: atom_id res chain seq x y z
N MET A 1 25.04 27.49 33.26
CA MET A 1 24.26 26.42 32.60
C MET A 1 24.25 26.67 31.10
N PRO A 2 24.72 25.76 30.23
CA PRO A 2 24.72 26.01 28.79
C PRO A 2 23.29 25.88 28.25
N LYS A 3 22.84 26.90 27.51
CA LYS A 3 21.54 26.90 26.83
C LYS A 3 21.56 25.84 25.73
N LYS A 4 20.67 24.83 25.80
CA LYS A 4 20.42 23.90 24.70
C LYS A 4 19.88 24.69 23.50
N THR A 5 20.71 24.92 22.50
CA THR A 5 20.28 25.48 21.22
C THR A 5 19.35 24.48 20.54
N ARG A 6 18.09 24.89 20.34
CA ARG A 6 17.09 24.11 19.62
C ARG A 6 17.53 24.04 18.15
N GLN A 7 18.16 22.94 17.73
CA GLN A 7 18.45 22.71 16.32
C GLN A 7 17.14 22.80 15.54
N LYS A 8 17.01 23.80 14.67
CA LYS A 8 15.90 23.88 13.72
C LYS A 8 16.04 22.66 12.80
N LYS A 9 15.13 21.68 12.91
CA LYS A 9 15.06 20.59 11.93
C LYS A 9 14.87 21.23 10.56
N GLN A 10 15.93 21.18 9.76
CA GLN A 10 15.91 21.76 8.42
C GLN A 10 14.96 20.93 7.57
N VAL A 11 14.08 21.59 6.83
CA VAL A 11 13.20 20.92 5.88
C VAL A 11 14.08 20.36 4.77
N THR A 12 14.15 19.04 4.64
CA THR A 12 14.92 18.36 3.59
C THR A 12 14.01 17.97 2.42
N PRO A 13 14.56 17.78 1.20
CA PRO A 13 13.79 17.25 0.08
C PRO A 13 13.07 15.93 0.40
N GLU A 14 13.71 15.03 1.14
CA GLU A 14 13.14 13.74 1.56
C GLU A 14 11.91 13.97 2.42
N ARG A 15 11.97 14.92 3.36
CA ARG A 15 10.83 15.24 4.22
C ARG A 15 9.66 15.85 3.43
N LEU A 16 9.95 16.65 2.40
CA LEU A 16 8.91 17.16 1.50
C LEU A 16 8.29 16.04 0.67
N MET A 17 9.09 15.09 0.18
CA MET A 17 8.60 13.92 -0.55
C MET A 17 7.71 13.04 0.34
N GLU A 18 8.14 12.74 1.58
CA GLU A 18 7.33 12.00 2.57
C GLU A 18 5.96 12.66 2.78
N LEU A 19 5.93 13.98 3.03
CA LEU A 19 4.70 14.72 3.24
C LEU A 19 3.83 14.76 1.98
N SER A 20 4.44 14.92 0.81
CA SER A 20 3.73 14.94 -0.48
C SER A 20 3.02 13.61 -0.77
N PHE A 21 3.56 12.50 -0.28
CA PHE A 21 3.01 11.16 -0.52
C PHE A 21 2.25 10.58 0.69
N ALA A 22 2.22 11.28 1.84
CA ALA A 22 1.64 10.78 3.08
C ALA A 22 0.15 10.41 2.98
N TYR A 23 -0.57 10.96 1.99
CA TYR A 23 -1.97 10.62 1.72
C TYR A 23 -2.15 9.24 1.04
N ALA A 24 -1.11 8.71 0.39
CA ALA A 24 -1.25 7.54 -0.47
C ALA A 24 -1.46 6.23 0.31
N PRO A 25 -0.67 5.89 1.36
CA PRO A 25 -0.91 4.65 2.13
C PRO A 25 -2.34 4.49 2.65
N PRO A 26 -2.97 5.48 3.33
CA PRO A 26 -4.34 5.31 3.81
C PRO A 26 -5.35 5.16 2.66
N LEU A 27 -5.16 5.82 1.51
CA LEU A 27 -6.03 5.62 0.35
C LEU A 27 -5.88 4.21 -0.26
N ILE A 28 -4.65 3.71 -0.37
CA ILE A 28 -4.37 2.35 -0.86
C ILE A 28 -5.06 1.31 0.04
N ILE A 29 -4.90 1.45 1.36
CA ILE A 29 -5.54 0.55 2.34
C ILE A 29 -7.07 0.64 2.24
N SER A 30 -7.61 1.86 2.13
CA SER A 30 -9.06 2.07 2.04
C SER A 30 -9.64 1.49 0.75
N ALA A 31 -8.95 1.63 -0.38
CA ALA A 31 -9.36 1.02 -1.65
C ALA A 31 -9.34 -0.50 -1.59
N ALA A 32 -8.33 -1.09 -0.94
CA ALA A 32 -8.22 -2.54 -0.76
C ALA A 32 -9.35 -3.09 0.11
N ALA A 33 -9.65 -2.45 1.24
CA ALA A 33 -10.78 -2.80 2.10
C ALA A 33 -12.12 -2.63 1.37
N GLY A 34 -12.33 -1.49 0.69
CA GLY A 34 -13.57 -1.21 -0.04
C GLY A 34 -13.83 -2.16 -1.22
N ASN A 35 -12.77 -2.72 -1.83
CA ASN A 35 -12.88 -3.73 -2.87
C ASN A 35 -12.78 -5.17 -2.35
N LYS A 36 -12.84 -5.38 -1.02
CA LYS A 36 -12.80 -6.71 -0.38
C LYS A 36 -11.57 -7.55 -0.77
N VAL A 37 -10.42 -6.90 -0.99
CA VAL A 37 -9.18 -7.58 -1.40
C VAL A 37 -8.68 -8.50 -0.29
N PHE A 38 -8.73 -8.06 0.97
CA PHE A 38 -8.28 -8.85 2.11
C PHE A 38 -9.18 -10.07 2.35
N ASP A 39 -10.50 -9.88 2.30
CA ASP A 39 -11.47 -10.98 2.41
C ASP A 39 -11.27 -12.01 1.28
N ALA A 40 -11.03 -11.52 0.06
CA ALA A 40 -10.73 -12.39 -1.07
C ALA A 40 -9.41 -13.17 -0.88
N LEU A 41 -8.46 -12.72 -0.06
CA LEU A 41 -7.19 -13.42 0.16
C LEU A 41 -7.15 -14.25 1.46
N GLU A 42 -8.13 -14.08 2.36
CA GLU A 42 -8.16 -14.64 3.72
C GLU A 42 -7.76 -16.12 3.78
N ASN A 43 -8.29 -16.93 2.86
CA ASN A 43 -8.15 -18.40 2.90
C ASN A 43 -7.00 -18.93 2.02
N SER A 44 -6.49 -18.14 1.06
CA SER A 44 -5.50 -18.63 0.10
C SER A 44 -4.89 -17.50 -0.71
N ALA A 45 -3.60 -17.62 -1.02
CA ALA A 45 -2.91 -16.76 -1.98
C ALA A 45 -3.53 -16.87 -3.37
N LYS A 46 -3.82 -15.74 -4.01
CA LYS A 46 -4.51 -15.64 -5.30
C LYS A 46 -3.83 -14.64 -6.23
N THR A 47 -4.02 -14.84 -7.53
CA THR A 47 -3.70 -13.86 -8.57
C THR A 47 -4.71 -12.72 -8.58
N ALA A 48 -4.35 -11.59 -9.17
CA ALA A 48 -5.28 -10.46 -9.35
C ALA A 48 -6.53 -10.86 -10.16
N GLU A 49 -6.39 -11.78 -11.12
CA GLU A 49 -7.47 -12.35 -11.91
C GLU A 49 -8.46 -13.17 -11.07
N GLU A 50 -7.96 -13.97 -10.14
CA GLU A 50 -8.81 -14.75 -9.22
C GLU A 50 -9.54 -13.84 -8.23
N VAL A 51 -8.86 -12.82 -7.70
CA VAL A 51 -9.50 -11.80 -6.86
C VAL A 51 -10.54 -11.00 -7.64
N ALA A 52 -10.27 -10.67 -8.91
CA ALA A 52 -11.23 -9.99 -9.78
C ALA A 52 -12.52 -10.80 -9.98
N LYS A 53 -12.40 -12.13 -10.16
CA LYS A 53 -13.58 -13.00 -10.27
C LYS A 53 -14.46 -12.99 -9.02
N GLN A 54 -13.87 -12.80 -7.84
CA GLN A 54 -14.61 -12.78 -6.56
C GLN A 54 -15.19 -11.40 -6.23
N THR A 55 -14.48 -10.33 -6.59
CA THR A 55 -14.83 -8.96 -6.20
C THR A 55 -15.60 -8.21 -7.28
N GLY A 56 -15.53 -8.65 -8.54
CA GLY A 56 -16.07 -7.95 -9.70
C GLY A 56 -15.24 -6.73 -10.15
N ALA A 57 -14.13 -6.44 -9.47
CA ALA A 57 -13.25 -5.33 -9.83
C ALA A 57 -12.35 -5.67 -11.04
N SER A 58 -11.81 -4.63 -11.68
CA SER A 58 -10.92 -4.81 -12.84
C SER A 58 -9.63 -5.56 -12.45
N PRO A 59 -9.27 -6.67 -13.14
CA PRO A 59 -8.02 -7.39 -12.89
C PRO A 59 -6.78 -6.50 -13.00
N ARG A 60 -6.78 -5.56 -13.95
CA ARG A 60 -5.67 -4.60 -14.13
C ARG A 60 -5.56 -3.66 -12.93
N ALA A 61 -6.68 -3.11 -12.47
CA ALA A 61 -6.70 -2.20 -11.32
C ALA A 61 -6.29 -2.92 -10.03
N LEU A 62 -6.82 -4.12 -9.80
CA LEU A 62 -6.45 -4.97 -8.66
C LEU A 62 -4.96 -5.29 -8.64
N ARG A 63 -4.35 -5.60 -9.79
CA ARG A 63 -2.90 -5.84 -9.85
C ARG A 63 -2.08 -4.64 -9.39
N ILE A 64 -2.47 -3.43 -9.81
CA ILE A 64 -1.79 -2.18 -9.40
C ILE A 64 -1.97 -1.99 -7.89
N LEU A 65 -3.20 -2.12 -7.40
CA LEU A 65 -3.53 -1.96 -5.99
C LEU A 65 -2.78 -2.97 -5.10
N MET A 66 -2.81 -4.25 -5.47
CA MET A 66 -2.18 -5.32 -4.71
C MET A 66 -0.65 -5.23 -4.77
N ASN A 67 -0.06 -4.76 -5.87
CA ASN A 67 1.38 -4.43 -5.91
C ASN A 67 1.71 -3.25 -4.98
N ALA A 68 0.84 -2.24 -4.90
CA ALA A 68 1.03 -1.12 -3.98
C ALA A 68 1.00 -1.61 -2.52
N LEU A 69 0.08 -2.53 -2.18
CA LEU A 69 0.05 -3.17 -0.86
C LEU A 69 1.32 -3.99 -0.58
N VAL A 70 1.92 -4.65 -1.58
CA VAL A 70 3.24 -5.29 -1.43
C VAL A 70 4.32 -4.26 -1.14
N GLY A 71 4.30 -3.11 -1.80
CA GLY A 71 5.22 -2.00 -1.53
C GLY A 71 5.06 -1.39 -0.13
N LEU A 72 3.90 -1.57 0.51
CA LEU A 72 3.61 -1.19 1.90
C LEU A 72 3.86 -2.33 2.90
N ASP A 73 4.36 -3.49 2.45
CA ASP A 73 4.57 -4.71 3.24
C ASP A 73 3.28 -5.28 3.89
N LEU A 74 2.12 -5.00 3.28
CA LEU A 74 0.82 -5.52 3.70
C LEU A 74 0.40 -6.79 2.97
N LEU A 75 1.01 -7.07 1.83
CA LEU A 75 0.86 -8.31 1.06
C LEU A 75 2.23 -8.82 0.62
N LYS A 76 2.32 -10.10 0.26
CA LYS A 76 3.53 -10.70 -0.30
C LYS A 76 3.22 -11.30 -1.66
N LYS A 77 4.04 -10.98 -2.65
CA LYS A 77 3.88 -11.57 -3.99
C LYS A 77 4.85 -12.72 -4.20
N ASP A 78 4.33 -13.91 -4.48
CA ASP A 78 5.13 -15.08 -4.82
C ASP A 78 5.66 -15.01 -6.28
N ARG A 79 6.60 -15.91 -6.63
CA ARG A 79 7.19 -15.99 -7.98
C ARG A 79 6.17 -16.35 -9.08
N ARG A 80 5.01 -16.88 -8.70
CA ARG A 80 3.91 -17.21 -9.61
C ARG A 80 2.92 -16.04 -9.75
N GLY A 81 3.18 -14.92 -9.08
CA GLY A 81 2.37 -13.72 -9.15
C GLY A 81 1.11 -13.75 -8.28
N ARG A 82 1.05 -14.65 -7.29
CA ARG A 82 -0.02 -14.67 -6.28
C ARG A 82 0.35 -13.80 -5.10
N TYR A 83 -0.66 -13.13 -4.54
CA TYR A 83 -0.55 -12.21 -3.42
C TYR A 83 -1.02 -12.85 -2.11
#